data_AF-A0ABD3NDH7-F1
#
_entry.id   AF-A0ABD3NDH7-F1
#
_cell.length_a   1.000
_cell.length_b   1.000
_cell.length_c   1.000
_cell.angle_alpha   90.00
_cell.angle_beta   90.00
_cell.angle_gamma   90.00
#
_symmetry.space_group_name_H-M   'P 1'
#
loop_
_entity.id
_entity.type
_entity.pdbx_description
1 polymer ?
#
loop_
_entity_poly.entity_id
_entity_poly.type
_entity_poly.pdbx_seq_one_letter_code
_entity_poly.pdbx_strand_id
1 'polypeptide(L)'
;MAVLRSSSIAALLLLALGVLLKSETSAYPIIIDVDEGDTKCFNFNVPEDDDAHMVFMVLPDEVDDAVEEWFNSQMHEMTSKGSAMFMKALPEVSKEIHNKIQGDEYNGRSNVYLKLTVPKRPVLRHQMFMWYAPIVVMNVVRAAQRGKKGVDEVPPSEYTCCFENKNSGDQQGVKVLFDVVLLSDEGSEDALETSIIKKEHLTPLEMNFQEGIKAANTILNEMKYMERREARMRHTAESTNAKIRFFSYVSVIVLLGVSFLQRTYLKSYFKKKKLM
;
A
#
# COMPACT_ATOMS: atom_id res chain seq x y z
N MET A 1 5.80 38.93 25.22
CA MET A 1 5.07 37.69 25.54
C MET A 1 4.48 37.00 24.29
N ALA A 2 5.16 37.06 23.13
CA ALA A 2 4.64 36.55 21.85
C ALA A 2 5.56 35.50 21.17
N VAL A 3 6.67 35.12 21.81
CA VAL A 3 7.68 34.21 21.22
C VAL A 3 7.47 32.74 21.65
N LEU A 4 6.64 32.47 22.67
CA LEU A 4 6.39 31.10 23.15
C LEU A 4 5.28 30.35 22.40
N ARG A 5 4.53 31.00 21.50
CA ARG A 5 3.37 30.37 20.81
C ARG A 5 3.72 29.72 19.47
N SER A 6 4.85 30.08 18.86
CA SER A 6 5.32 29.50 17.58
C SER A 6 5.99 28.13 17.74
N SER A 7 6.59 27.86 18.91
CA SER A 7 7.34 26.62 19.16
C SER A 7 6.44 25.38 19.24
N SER A 8 5.24 25.50 19.84
CA SER A 8 4.29 24.37 19.92
C SER A 8 3.69 23.99 18.56
N ILE A 9 3.48 24.95 17.66
CA ILE A 9 2.90 24.66 16.33
C ILE A 9 3.95 23.99 15.44
N ALA A 10 5.21 24.40 15.53
CA ALA A 10 6.32 23.74 14.84
C ALA A 10 6.55 22.30 15.34
N ALA A 11 6.42 22.06 16.66
CA ALA A 11 6.51 20.72 17.23
C ALA A 11 5.35 19.80 16.80
N LEU A 12 4.12 20.33 16.73
CA LEU A 12 2.95 19.60 16.23
C LEU A 12 3.05 19.27 14.73
N LEU A 13 3.56 20.19 13.91
CA LEU A 13 3.81 19.95 12.49
C LEU A 13 4.93 18.92 12.25
N LEU A 14 6.01 18.95 13.05
CA LEU A 14 7.08 17.96 12.97
C LEU A 14 6.65 16.58 13.45
N LEU A 15 5.78 16.49 14.47
CA LEU A 15 5.16 15.22 14.87
C LEU A 15 4.19 14.70 13.79
N ALA A 16 3.40 15.58 13.17
CA ALA A 16 2.51 15.19 12.07
C ALA A 16 3.31 14.75 10.83
N LEU A 17 4.40 15.42 10.49
CA LEU A 17 5.34 15.02 9.42
C LEU A 17 6.09 13.74 9.77
N GLY A 18 6.47 13.54 11.03
CA GLY A 18 7.11 12.31 11.52
C GLY A 18 6.18 11.10 11.50
N VAL A 19 4.88 11.31 11.77
CA VAL A 19 3.83 10.26 11.64
C VAL A 19 3.52 9.98 10.16
N LEU A 20 3.51 11.00 9.29
CA LEU A 20 3.27 10.83 7.85
C LEU A 20 4.45 10.20 7.09
N LEU A 21 5.69 10.38 7.57
CA LEU A 21 6.88 9.73 7.00
C LEU A 21 7.11 8.31 7.49
N LYS A 22 6.38 7.87 8.52
CA LYS A 22 6.33 6.47 8.95
C LYS A 22 5.18 5.76 8.26
N SER A 23 5.09 5.91 6.93
CA SER A 23 4.44 4.88 6.12
C SER A 23 5.34 3.66 6.18
N GLU A 24 5.14 2.81 7.18
CA GLU A 24 5.54 1.42 7.06
C GLU A 24 4.93 0.94 5.74
N THR A 25 5.78 0.76 4.74
CA THR A 25 5.40 0.14 3.48
C THR A 25 5.19 -1.32 3.81
N SER A 26 4.06 -1.60 4.44
CA SER A 26 3.66 -2.96 4.75
C SER A 26 3.47 -3.67 3.42
N ALA A 27 4.41 -4.56 3.10
CA ALA A 27 4.34 -5.39 1.91
C ALA A 27 3.21 -6.40 2.16
N TYR A 28 2.02 -6.06 1.69
CA TYR A 28 0.91 -7.01 1.63
C TYR A 28 1.26 -8.14 0.65
N PRO A 29 0.75 -9.36 0.90
CA PRO A 29 0.91 -10.47 -0.01
C PRO A 29 0.40 -10.16 -1.41
N ILE A 30 0.94 -10.88 -2.38
CA ILE A 30 0.63 -10.67 -3.79
C ILE A 30 -0.63 -11.45 -4.14
N ILE A 31 -1.55 -10.79 -4.84
CA ILE A 31 -2.80 -11.39 -5.35
C ILE A 31 -2.66 -11.59 -6.87
N ILE A 32 -2.98 -12.78 -7.35
CA ILE A 32 -3.01 -13.12 -8.78
C ILE A 32 -4.38 -13.66 -9.13
N ASP A 33 -4.99 -13.07 -10.16
CA ASP A 33 -6.24 -13.56 -10.73
C ASP A 33 -5.92 -14.63 -11.80
N VAL A 34 -6.57 -15.79 -11.67
CA VAL A 34 -6.42 -16.92 -12.59
C VAL A 34 -7.80 -17.24 -13.18
N ASP A 35 -7.95 -16.90 -14.46
CA ASP A 35 -9.18 -17.14 -15.22
C ASP A 35 -9.47 -18.65 -15.36
N GLU A 36 -10.71 -18.99 -15.75
CA GLU A 36 -11.14 -20.37 -15.96
C GLU A 36 -10.28 -21.08 -17.03
N GLY A 37 -9.81 -22.29 -16.72
CA GLY A 37 -8.99 -23.08 -17.64
C GLY A 37 -7.60 -22.50 -17.93
N ASP A 38 -7.27 -21.34 -17.36
CA ASP A 38 -5.99 -20.69 -17.57
C ASP A 38 -4.92 -21.22 -16.61
N THR A 39 -3.66 -21.01 -17.00
CA THR A 39 -2.49 -21.31 -16.17
C THR A 39 -1.60 -20.08 -16.10
N LYS A 40 -1.50 -19.49 -14.90
CA LYS A 40 -0.57 -18.39 -14.64
C LYS A 40 0.71 -18.95 -14.03
N CYS A 41 1.85 -18.61 -14.63
CA CYS A 41 3.17 -18.99 -14.13
C CYS A 41 4.01 -17.74 -13.86
N PHE A 42 4.81 -17.78 -12.81
CA PHE A 42 5.85 -16.81 -12.56
C PHE A 42 7.17 -17.50 -12.23
N ASN A 43 8.26 -16.86 -12.64
CA ASN A 43 9.59 -17.28 -12.28
C ASN A 43 10.04 -16.46 -11.06
N PHE A 44 10.79 -17.09 -10.17
CA PHE A 44 11.41 -16.43 -9.04
C PHE A 44 12.84 -16.94 -8.90
N ASN A 45 13.70 -16.05 -8.39
CA ASN A 45 15.11 -16.34 -8.15
C ASN A 45 15.37 -16.37 -6.64
N VAL A 46 16.03 -17.40 -6.15
CA VAL A 46 16.47 -17.48 -4.75
C VAL A 46 17.98 -17.27 -4.71
N PRO A 47 18.51 -16.35 -3.89
CA PRO A 47 19.95 -16.16 -3.72
C PRO A 47 20.66 -17.46 -3.30
N GLU A 48 21.95 -17.60 -3.64
CA GLU A 48 22.68 -18.87 -3.46
C GLU A 48 22.85 -19.30 -2.00
N ASP A 49 22.93 -18.33 -1.07
CA ASP A 49 23.15 -18.56 0.37
C ASP A 49 21.84 -18.49 1.19
N ASP A 50 20.69 -18.33 0.52
CA ASP A 50 19.39 -18.21 1.15
C ASP A 50 18.48 -19.42 0.83
N ASP A 51 17.61 -19.77 1.76
CA ASP A 51 16.46 -20.66 1.56
C ASP A 51 15.18 -19.82 1.38
N ALA A 52 14.15 -20.38 0.75
CA ALA A 52 12.86 -19.72 0.57
C ALA A 52 11.72 -20.54 1.16
N HIS A 53 10.84 -19.87 1.90
CA HIS A 53 9.60 -20.42 2.44
C HIS A 53 8.43 -19.68 1.82
N MET A 54 7.44 -20.42 1.35
CA MET A 54 6.33 -19.86 0.57
C MET A 54 5.01 -20.27 1.18
N VAL A 55 4.05 -19.34 1.18
CA VAL A 55 2.68 -19.59 1.58
C VAL A 55 1.77 -19.19 0.42
N PHE A 56 0.84 -20.07 0.08
CA PHE A 56 -0.11 -19.88 -1.00
C PHE A 56 -1.50 -20.19 -0.49
N MET A 57 -2.51 -19.43 -0.89
CA MET A 57 -3.91 -19.76 -0.63
C MET A 57 -4.79 -19.31 -1.80
N VAL A 58 -5.96 -19.93 -1.94
CA VAL A 58 -6.88 -19.65 -3.03
C VAL A 58 -8.25 -19.26 -2.48
N LEU A 59 -8.80 -18.19 -3.03
CA LEU A 59 -10.14 -17.68 -2.76
C LEU A 59 -10.93 -17.66 -4.08
N PRO A 60 -12.27 -17.79 -4.02
CA PRO A 60 -13.13 -17.53 -5.17
C PRO A 60 -12.96 -16.09 -5.69
N ASP A 61 -13.24 -15.86 -6.97
CA ASP A 61 -13.21 -14.52 -7.56
C ASP A 61 -14.25 -13.58 -6.94
N GLU A 62 -15.46 -14.09 -6.73
CA GLU A 62 -16.52 -13.39 -6.00
C GLU A 62 -16.51 -13.78 -4.52
N VAL A 63 -15.82 -12.98 -3.70
CA VAL A 63 -15.77 -13.14 -2.24
C VAL A 63 -16.04 -11.79 -1.56
N ASP A 64 -16.65 -11.81 -0.37
CA ASP A 64 -16.89 -10.60 0.43
C ASP A 64 -15.56 -9.92 0.79
N ASP A 65 -15.48 -8.60 0.57
CA ASP A 65 -14.26 -7.80 0.78
C ASP A 65 -13.67 -8.00 2.19
N ALA A 66 -14.51 -8.18 3.23
CA ALA A 66 -14.02 -8.38 4.58
C ALA A 66 -13.38 -9.76 4.77
N VAL A 67 -13.81 -10.77 4.02
CA VAL A 67 -13.21 -12.10 4.03
C VAL A 67 -11.86 -12.05 3.32
N GLU A 68 -11.79 -11.39 2.15
CA GLU A 68 -10.54 -11.16 1.42
C GLU A 68 -9.52 -10.40 2.29
N GLU A 69 -9.94 -9.29 2.89
CA GLU A 69 -9.09 -8.47 3.77
C GLU A 69 -8.60 -9.24 5.00
N TRP A 70 -9.48 -10.05 5.61
CA TRP A 70 -9.11 -10.86 6.77
C TRP A 70 -8.03 -11.88 6.41
N PHE A 71 -8.21 -12.65 5.33
CA PHE A 71 -7.21 -13.65 4.90
C PHE A 71 -5.90 -13.00 4.46
N ASN A 72 -5.97 -11.86 3.77
CA ASN A 72 -4.81 -11.07 3.37
C ASN A 72 -4.01 -10.60 4.60
N SER A 73 -4.70 -10.04 5.61
CA SER A 73 -4.10 -9.61 6.88
C SER A 73 -3.47 -10.77 7.64
N GLN A 74 -4.18 -11.91 7.74
CA GLN A 74 -3.66 -13.09 8.42
C GLN A 74 -2.42 -13.66 7.72
N MET A 75 -2.40 -13.68 6.38
CA MET A 75 -1.23 -14.14 5.65
C MET A 75 -0.03 -13.22 5.84
N HIS A 76 -0.25 -11.90 5.81
CA HIS A 76 0.80 -10.92 6.13
C HIS A 76 1.31 -11.06 7.57
N GLU A 77 0.44 -11.29 8.55
CA GLU A 77 0.88 -11.48 9.94
C GLU A 77 1.75 -12.75 10.09
N MET A 78 1.39 -13.82 9.39
CA MET A 78 2.17 -15.06 9.40
C MET A 78 3.56 -14.88 8.79
N THR A 79 3.68 -14.06 7.73
CA THR A 79 4.94 -13.88 6.99
C THR A 79 5.83 -12.80 7.60
N SER A 80 5.24 -11.75 8.16
CA SER A 80 5.93 -10.64 8.83
C SER A 80 6.65 -11.02 10.12
N LYS A 81 6.23 -12.11 10.79
CA LYS A 81 6.86 -12.62 12.02
C LYS A 81 7.85 -13.75 11.77
N GLY A 82 8.17 -14.02 10.50
CA GLY A 82 9.15 -15.03 10.10
C GLY A 82 8.60 -16.44 10.00
N SER A 83 9.42 -17.33 9.44
CA SER A 83 8.98 -18.66 9.00
C SER A 83 8.57 -19.64 10.11
N ALA A 84 9.01 -19.41 11.35
CA ALA A 84 8.70 -20.29 12.48
C ALA A 84 7.19 -20.31 12.83
N MET A 85 6.45 -19.26 12.47
CA MET A 85 5.02 -19.15 12.74
C MET A 85 4.14 -19.79 11.66
N PHE A 86 4.69 -20.16 10.50
CA PHE A 86 3.93 -20.87 9.45
C PHE A 86 3.36 -22.22 9.91
N MET A 87 4.01 -22.87 10.88
CA MET A 87 3.64 -24.21 11.36
C MET A 87 2.72 -24.21 12.58
N LYS A 88 2.51 -23.06 13.25
CA LYS A 88 1.43 -22.94 14.23
C LYS A 88 0.16 -22.81 13.41
N ALA A 89 -0.55 -23.93 13.26
CA ALA A 89 -1.75 -24.08 12.47
C ALA A 89 -2.50 -22.75 12.30
N LEU A 90 -2.63 -22.36 11.04
CA LEU A 90 -3.64 -21.47 10.50
C LEU A 90 -4.55 -20.82 11.54
N PRO A 91 -4.53 -19.49 11.71
CA PRO A 91 -5.40 -18.82 12.67
C PRO A 91 -6.82 -19.34 12.50
N GLU A 92 -7.39 -19.87 13.57
CA GLU A 92 -8.75 -20.41 13.53
C GLU A 92 -9.66 -19.31 12.99
N VAL A 93 -10.27 -19.58 11.83
CA VAL A 93 -11.14 -18.62 11.16
C VAL A 93 -12.22 -18.20 12.14
N SER A 94 -12.29 -16.90 12.43
CA SER A 94 -13.30 -16.36 13.34
C SER A 94 -14.69 -16.81 12.90
N LYS A 95 -15.57 -17.10 13.86
CA LYS A 95 -16.96 -17.49 13.58
C LYS A 95 -17.68 -16.48 12.67
N GLU A 96 -17.28 -15.21 12.73
CA GLU A 96 -17.80 -14.15 11.88
C GLU A 96 -17.43 -14.34 10.40
N ILE A 97 -16.17 -14.68 10.10
CA ILE A 97 -15.70 -14.95 8.74
C ILE A 97 -16.28 -16.26 8.23
N HIS A 98 -16.37 -17.28 9.09
CA HIS A 98 -16.99 -18.55 8.73
C HIS A 98 -18.46 -18.40 8.36
N ASN A 99 -19.22 -17.54 9.03
CA ASN A 99 -20.62 -17.25 8.69
C ASN A 99 -20.79 -16.51 7.35
N LYS A 100 -19.76 -15.77 6.91
CA LYS A 100 -19.75 -15.06 5.62
C LYS A 100 -19.37 -15.96 4.46
N ILE A 101 -18.62 -17.03 4.72
CA ILE A 101 -18.31 -18.06 3.73
C ILE A 101 -19.56 -18.94 3.56
N GLN A 102 -19.95 -19.25 2.32
CA GLN A 102 -21.05 -20.18 2.08
C GLN A 102 -20.65 -21.56 2.63
N GLY A 103 -21.29 -21.98 3.73
CA GLY A 103 -20.74 -22.95 4.70
C GLY A 103 -20.06 -24.21 4.15
N ASP A 104 -20.62 -24.85 3.13
CA ASP A 104 -20.12 -26.13 2.58
C ASP A 104 -18.89 -25.97 1.66
N GLU A 105 -18.53 -24.75 1.27
CA GLU A 105 -17.42 -24.48 0.36
C GLU A 105 -16.07 -24.31 1.11
N TYR A 106 -16.13 -24.07 2.42
CA TYR A 106 -14.93 -23.96 3.25
C TYR A 106 -14.13 -25.26 3.28
N ASN A 107 -12.83 -25.18 2.95
CA ASN A 107 -11.94 -26.34 2.84
C ASN A 107 -12.42 -27.39 1.80
N GLY A 108 -13.30 -27.00 0.89
CA GLY A 108 -13.74 -27.79 -0.26
C GLY A 108 -12.65 -27.92 -1.33
N ARG A 109 -12.91 -28.74 -2.35
CA ARG A 109 -11.99 -28.89 -3.49
C ARG A 109 -12.13 -27.68 -4.42
N SER A 110 -11.04 -26.96 -4.65
CA SER A 110 -11.05 -25.83 -5.59
C SER A 110 -10.76 -26.22 -7.04
N ASN A 111 -10.23 -27.43 -7.28
CA ASN A 111 -9.65 -27.88 -8.56
C ASN A 111 -8.57 -26.95 -9.14
N VAL A 112 -7.98 -26.10 -8.29
CA VAL A 112 -6.82 -25.28 -8.63
C VAL A 112 -5.57 -26.01 -8.14
N TYR A 113 -4.53 -26.07 -8.95
CA TYR A 113 -3.31 -26.82 -8.64
C TYR A 113 -2.09 -25.90 -8.57
N LEU A 114 -1.33 -26.02 -7.48
CA LEU A 114 0.02 -25.49 -7.35
C LEU A 114 1.00 -26.45 -8.01
N LYS A 115 1.81 -25.93 -8.93
CA LYS A 115 2.91 -26.67 -9.55
C LYS A 115 4.20 -25.90 -9.42
N LEU A 116 5.08 -26.39 -8.53
CA LEU A 116 6.41 -25.85 -8.32
C LEU A 116 7.43 -26.68 -9.08
N THR A 117 8.12 -26.05 -10.02
CA THR A 117 9.06 -26.70 -10.95
C THR A 117 10.42 -26.03 -10.88
N VAL A 118 11.44 -26.83 -11.20
CA VAL A 118 12.82 -26.39 -11.31
C VAL A 118 13.34 -26.84 -12.68
N PRO A 119 14.07 -25.98 -13.42
CA PRO A 119 14.59 -26.35 -14.72
C PRO A 119 15.45 -27.62 -14.63
N LYS A 120 15.25 -28.53 -15.59
CA LYS A 120 15.98 -29.81 -15.70
C LYS A 120 15.79 -30.77 -14.51
N ARG A 121 14.80 -30.55 -13.65
CA ARG A 121 14.47 -31.44 -12.51
C ARG A 121 12.99 -31.86 -12.57
N PRO A 122 12.63 -32.99 -11.95
CA PRO A 122 11.22 -33.34 -11.78
C PRO A 122 10.50 -32.27 -10.94
N VAL A 123 9.18 -32.22 -11.09
CA VAL A 123 8.30 -31.31 -10.35
C VAL A 123 8.52 -31.48 -8.84
N LEU A 124 8.81 -30.38 -8.13
CA LEU A 124 9.05 -30.39 -6.69
C LEU A 124 7.77 -30.61 -5.90
N ARG A 125 6.70 -29.92 -6.32
CA ARG A 125 5.40 -29.99 -5.67
C ARG A 125 4.31 -29.86 -6.72
N HIS A 126 3.36 -30.78 -6.69
CA HIS A 126 2.12 -30.68 -7.43
C HIS A 126 0.99 -31.03 -6.47
N GLN A 127 0.21 -30.02 -6.07
CA GLN A 127 -0.81 -30.18 -5.03
C GLN A 127 -2.04 -29.34 -5.37
N MET A 128 -3.22 -29.91 -5.17
CA MET A 128 -4.49 -29.19 -5.31
C MET A 128 -4.74 -28.33 -4.08
N PHE A 129 -5.21 -27.11 -4.29
CA PHE A 129 -5.69 -26.24 -3.23
C PHE A 129 -7.03 -26.72 -2.68
N MET A 130 -7.22 -26.49 -1.39
CA MET A 130 -8.55 -26.47 -0.79
C MET A 130 -8.95 -25.01 -0.57
N TRP A 131 -10.23 -24.70 -0.71
CA TRP A 131 -10.70 -23.32 -0.52
C TRP A 131 -10.34 -22.80 0.87
N TYR A 132 -9.81 -21.58 0.93
CA TYR A 132 -9.43 -20.91 2.18
C TYR A 132 -8.37 -21.65 3.02
N ALA A 133 -7.73 -22.69 2.46
CA ALA A 133 -6.68 -23.45 3.13
C ALA A 133 -5.33 -23.16 2.47
N PRO A 134 -4.34 -22.62 3.22
CA PRO A 134 -3.03 -22.39 2.67
C PRO A 134 -2.23 -23.68 2.49
N ILE A 135 -1.39 -23.62 1.47
CA ILE A 135 -0.31 -24.55 1.22
C ILE A 135 0.99 -23.84 1.61
N VAL A 136 1.72 -24.45 2.54
CA VAL A 136 3.04 -23.96 2.95
C VAL A 136 4.12 -24.84 2.33
N VAL A 137 5.09 -24.23 1.64
CA VAL A 137 6.25 -24.90 1.05
C VAL A 137 7.51 -24.36 1.74
N MET A 138 8.13 -25.18 2.56
CA MET A 138 9.31 -24.81 3.36
C MET A 138 10.60 -25.31 2.70
N ASN A 139 11.68 -24.55 2.87
CA ASN A 139 13.04 -24.86 2.41
C ASN A 139 13.07 -25.28 0.94
N VAL A 140 12.56 -24.41 0.05
CA VAL A 140 12.40 -24.70 -1.39
C VAL A 140 13.72 -25.13 -2.03
N VAL A 141 14.84 -24.44 -1.73
CA VAL A 141 16.17 -24.74 -2.30
C VAL A 141 16.66 -26.09 -1.80
N ARG A 142 16.62 -26.30 -0.47
CA ARG A 142 16.99 -27.59 0.15
C ARG A 142 16.15 -28.75 -0.36
N ALA A 143 14.84 -28.55 -0.54
CA ALA A 143 13.94 -29.56 -1.11
C ALA A 143 14.29 -29.88 -2.57
N ALA A 144 14.68 -28.88 -3.36
CA ALA A 144 15.13 -29.07 -4.74
C ALA A 144 16.41 -29.89 -4.86
N GLN A 145 17.29 -29.78 -3.87
CA GLN A 145 18.57 -30.51 -3.82
C GLN A 145 18.46 -31.93 -3.25
N ARG A 146 17.34 -32.30 -2.60
CA ARG A 146 17.16 -33.65 -2.02
C ARG A 146 17.34 -34.73 -3.09
N GLY A 147 18.25 -35.68 -2.82
CA GLY A 147 18.53 -36.81 -3.71
C GLY A 147 19.79 -36.67 -4.57
N LYS A 148 20.52 -35.55 -4.48
CA LYS A 148 21.82 -35.39 -5.14
C LYS A 148 22.95 -35.98 -4.29
N LYS A 149 23.86 -36.71 -4.96
CA LYS A 149 25.08 -37.33 -4.38
C LYS A 149 26.38 -36.69 -4.90
N GLY A 150 26.34 -35.42 -5.31
CA GLY A 150 27.51 -34.66 -5.76
C GLY A 150 27.71 -33.44 -4.88
N VAL A 151 28.93 -33.21 -4.40
CA VAL A 151 29.28 -32.19 -3.38
C VAL A 151 29.33 -30.76 -3.95
N ASP A 152 29.37 -30.59 -5.28
CA ASP A 152 29.66 -29.28 -5.92
C ASP A 152 28.60 -28.81 -6.94
N GLU A 153 27.35 -29.26 -6.83
CA GLU A 153 26.31 -28.82 -7.79
C GLU A 153 25.58 -27.57 -7.31
N VAL A 154 25.85 -26.44 -7.98
CA VAL A 154 25.24 -25.13 -7.73
C VAL A 154 23.70 -25.26 -7.62
N PRO A 155 23.07 -24.68 -6.58
CA PRO A 155 21.62 -24.62 -6.49
C PRO A 155 21.03 -24.00 -7.77
N PRO A 156 19.86 -24.48 -8.23
CA PRO A 156 19.18 -23.80 -9.31
C PRO A 156 18.80 -22.41 -8.78
N SER A 157 19.20 -21.38 -9.51
CA SER A 157 18.83 -20.00 -9.20
C SER A 157 17.37 -19.74 -9.59
N GLU A 158 16.94 -20.26 -10.74
CA GLU A 158 15.59 -20.04 -11.26
C GLU A 158 14.62 -21.16 -10.85
N TYR A 159 13.48 -20.75 -10.31
CA TYR A 159 12.34 -21.60 -9.97
C TYR A 159 11.09 -21.07 -10.68
N THR A 160 10.20 -21.97 -11.09
CA THR A 160 8.94 -21.61 -11.75
C THR A 160 7.77 -22.14 -10.94
N CYS A 161 6.89 -21.24 -10.54
CA CYS A 161 5.64 -21.53 -9.83
C CYS A 161 4.46 -21.28 -10.77
N CYS A 162 3.59 -22.29 -10.93
CA CYS A 162 2.41 -22.20 -11.78
C CYS A 162 1.15 -22.53 -10.99
N PHE A 163 0.07 -21.81 -11.29
CA PHE A 163 -1.28 -22.07 -10.81
C PHE A 163 -2.14 -22.52 -11.99
N GLU A 164 -2.61 -23.76 -11.95
CA GLU A 164 -3.47 -24.33 -13.00
C GLU A 164 -4.91 -24.33 -12.50
N ASN A 165 -5.80 -23.54 -13.10
CA ASN A 165 -7.23 -23.57 -12.80
C ASN A 165 -7.93 -24.61 -13.69
N LYS A 166 -8.42 -25.71 -13.10
CA LYS A 166 -9.14 -26.78 -13.82
C LYS A 166 -10.63 -26.79 -13.55
N ASN A 167 -11.16 -25.68 -13.03
CA ASN A 167 -12.60 -25.50 -12.93
C ASN A 167 -13.25 -25.48 -14.31
N SER A 168 -14.50 -25.93 -14.36
CA SER A 168 -15.28 -26.06 -15.60
C SER A 168 -16.70 -25.58 -15.30
N GLY A 169 -16.98 -24.34 -15.66
CA GLY A 169 -18.21 -23.62 -15.34
C GLY A 169 -18.06 -22.12 -15.57
N ASP A 170 -19.08 -21.52 -16.20
CA ASP A 170 -19.12 -20.09 -16.53
C ASP A 170 -18.81 -19.26 -15.26
N GLN A 171 -17.83 -18.35 -15.36
CA GLN A 171 -17.39 -17.43 -14.29
C GLN A 171 -16.65 -18.07 -13.08
N GLN A 172 -15.96 -19.20 -13.24
CA GLN A 172 -15.14 -19.80 -12.16
C GLN A 172 -13.68 -19.31 -12.15
N GLY A 173 -13.49 -18.00 -12.22
CA GLY A 173 -12.21 -17.36 -11.91
C GLY A 173 -11.82 -17.58 -10.44
N VAL A 174 -10.52 -17.52 -10.14
CA VAL A 174 -10.02 -17.64 -8.77
C VAL A 174 -8.94 -16.61 -8.46
N LYS A 175 -8.89 -16.16 -7.22
CA LYS A 175 -7.83 -15.31 -6.69
C LYS A 175 -6.84 -16.15 -5.89
N VAL A 176 -5.57 -16.05 -6.25
CA VAL A 176 -4.48 -16.73 -5.54
C VAL A 176 -3.69 -15.68 -4.76
N LEU A 177 -3.69 -15.79 -3.44
CA LEU A 177 -2.81 -14.98 -2.60
C LEU A 177 -1.55 -15.80 -2.33
N PHE A 178 -0.39 -15.17 -2.46
CA PHE A 178 0.86 -15.78 -2.04
C PHE A 178 1.84 -14.79 -1.44
N ASP A 179 2.73 -15.31 -0.61
CA ASP A 179 3.84 -14.57 -0.04
C ASP A 179 5.08 -15.47 0.09
N VAL A 180 6.26 -14.85 0.07
CA VAL A 180 7.55 -15.54 0.09
C VAL A 180 8.45 -14.90 1.14
N VAL A 181 8.97 -15.73 2.04
CA VAL A 181 9.92 -15.35 3.08
C VAL A 181 11.26 -16.00 2.77
N LEU A 182 12.28 -15.17 2.58
CA LEU A 182 13.66 -15.62 2.42
C LEU A 182 14.29 -15.84 3.80
N LEU A 183 15.14 -16.85 3.90
CA LEU A 183 15.89 -17.19 5.10
C LEU A 183 17.36 -17.23 4.77
N SER A 184 18.13 -16.38 5.42
CA SER A 184 19.59 -16.41 5.33
C SER A 184 20.16 -17.38 6.36
N ASP A 185 21.18 -18.14 5.97
CA ASP A 185 21.87 -19.10 6.85
C ASP A 185 22.73 -18.41 7.94
N GLU A 186 22.92 -17.09 7.87
CA GLU A 186 23.56 -16.31 8.94
C GLU A 186 22.61 -16.21 10.15
N GLY A 187 22.88 -17.03 11.17
CA GLY A 187 22.06 -17.23 12.37
C GLY A 187 21.81 -16.00 13.26
N SER A 188 21.05 -15.04 12.76
CA SER A 188 20.28 -14.10 13.56
C SER A 188 18.79 -14.40 13.36
N GLU A 189 18.16 -14.93 14.41
CA GLU A 189 16.69 -15.04 14.50
C GLU A 189 15.98 -13.67 14.53
N ASP A 190 16.73 -12.56 14.37
CA ASP A 190 16.27 -11.16 14.39
C ASP A 190 16.70 -10.37 13.14
N ALA A 191 16.50 -10.91 11.94
CA ALA A 191 16.65 -10.14 10.70
C ALA A 191 15.44 -10.33 9.77
N LEU A 192 14.25 -10.03 10.29
CA LEU A 192 13.09 -9.65 9.48
C LEU A 192 13.22 -8.19 9.04
N GLU A 193 14.28 -7.88 8.29
CA GLU A 193 14.10 -6.90 7.24
C GLU A 193 13.62 -7.70 6.06
N THR A 194 12.33 -7.53 5.77
CA THR A 194 11.66 -7.71 4.49
C THR A 194 12.63 -7.29 3.39
N SER A 195 13.55 -8.17 3.01
CA SER A 195 14.37 -8.05 1.83
C SER A 195 13.39 -8.34 0.72
N ILE A 196 12.63 -7.27 0.44
CA ILE A 196 11.93 -6.92 -0.77
C ILE A 196 12.21 -8.06 -1.73
N ILE A 197 11.27 -9.02 -1.84
CA ILE A 197 11.15 -9.80 -3.06
C ILE A 197 11.11 -8.70 -4.09
N LYS A 198 12.25 -8.44 -4.73
CA LYS A 198 12.38 -7.32 -5.63
C LYS A 198 11.24 -7.53 -6.59
N LYS A 199 10.30 -6.59 -6.64
CA LYS A 199 9.24 -6.59 -7.66
C LYS A 199 9.84 -6.70 -9.08
N GLU A 200 11.16 -6.49 -9.18
CA GLU A 200 12.08 -6.69 -10.30
C GLU A 200 12.28 -8.17 -10.73
N HIS A 201 12.01 -9.18 -9.88
CA HIS A 201 12.22 -10.60 -10.24
C HIS A 201 10.97 -11.34 -10.72
N LEU A 202 9.80 -10.68 -10.75
CA LEU A 202 8.59 -11.22 -11.36
C LEU A 202 8.51 -10.72 -12.80
N THR A 203 9.18 -11.41 -13.72
CA THR A 203 9.33 -11.04 -15.15
C THR A 203 8.03 -10.66 -15.89
N PRO A 204 6.83 -11.20 -15.57
CA PRO A 204 5.58 -10.73 -16.20
C PRO A 204 4.90 -9.55 -15.48
N LEU A 205 5.29 -9.21 -14.25
CA LEU A 205 4.70 -8.11 -13.48
C LEU A 205 5.25 -6.73 -13.92
N GLU A 206 6.45 -6.72 -14.50
CA GLU A 206 7.19 -5.52 -14.85
C GLU A 206 6.45 -4.63 -15.86
N MET A 207 5.75 -5.22 -16.84
CA MET A 207 5.01 -4.45 -17.86
C MET A 207 3.78 -3.72 -17.28
N ASN A 208 2.95 -4.42 -16.50
CA ASN A 208 1.72 -3.85 -15.93
C ASN A 208 2.04 -2.84 -14.82
N PHE A 209 3.06 -3.11 -13.99
CA PHE A 209 3.50 -2.15 -12.98
C PHE A 209 4.14 -0.90 -13.61
N GLN A 210 4.87 -1.02 -14.71
CA GLN A 210 5.47 0.14 -15.37
C GLN A 210 4.39 1.10 -15.90
N GLU A 211 3.27 0.58 -16.41
CA GLU A 211 2.13 1.41 -16.81
C GLU A 211 1.46 2.09 -15.61
N GLY A 212 1.24 1.37 -14.51
CA GLY A 212 0.72 1.95 -13.26
C GLY A 212 1.63 3.04 -12.67
N ILE A 213 2.95 2.83 -12.67
CA ILE A 213 3.94 3.82 -12.21
C ILE A 213 3.94 5.06 -13.13
N LYS A 214 3.78 4.89 -14.44
CA LYS A 214 3.63 6.01 -15.38
C LYS A 214 2.37 6.82 -15.08
N ALA A 215 1.23 6.16 -14.87
CA ALA A 215 -0.03 6.83 -14.52
C ALA A 215 0.06 7.59 -13.19
N ALA A 216 0.62 6.98 -12.15
CA ALA A 216 0.83 7.63 -10.85
C ALA A 216 1.75 8.86 -10.94
N ASN A 217 2.84 8.78 -11.71
CA ASN A 217 3.73 9.91 -11.94
C ASN A 217 3.04 11.06 -12.68
N THR A 218 2.14 10.76 -13.62
CA THR A 218 1.32 11.77 -14.30
C THR A 218 0.43 12.51 -13.29
N ILE A 219 -0.28 11.78 -12.42
CA ILE A 219 -1.14 12.38 -11.38
C ILE A 219 -0.32 13.24 -10.41
N LEU A 220 0.84 12.76 -9.96
CA LEU A 220 1.71 13.53 -9.06
C LEU A 220 2.22 14.82 -9.73
N ASN A 221 2.51 14.79 -11.02
CA ASN A 221 2.88 15.97 -11.77
C ASN A 221 1.71 16.97 -11.92
N GLU A 222 0.50 16.48 -12.13
CA GLU A 222 -0.71 17.31 -12.16
C GLU A 222 -1.02 17.94 -10.79
N MET A 223 -0.85 17.19 -9.70
CA MET A 223 -0.97 17.71 -8.33
C MET A 223 0.05 18.82 -8.07
N LYS A 224 1.32 18.63 -8.46
CA LYS A 224 2.36 19.68 -8.35
C LYS A 224 2.04 20.90 -9.22
N TYR A 225 1.43 20.71 -10.38
CA TYR A 225 0.97 21.82 -11.22
C TYR A 225 -0.17 22.61 -10.56
N MET A 226 -1.15 21.90 -9.98
CA MET A 226 -2.26 22.48 -9.21
C MET A 226 -1.75 23.26 -7.99
N GLU A 227 -0.78 22.73 -7.24
CA GLU A 227 -0.16 23.40 -6.09
C GLU A 227 0.56 24.70 -6.49
N ARG A 228 1.33 24.68 -7.58
CA ARG A 228 1.97 25.91 -8.12
C ARG A 228 0.94 26.95 -8.56
N ARG A 229 -0.20 26.51 -9.09
CA ARG A 229 -1.31 27.37 -9.48
C ARG A 229 -2.03 27.94 -8.26
N GLU A 230 -2.24 27.16 -7.22
CA GLU A 230 -2.81 27.60 -5.93
C GLU A 230 -1.91 28.65 -5.25
N ALA A 231 -0.60 28.40 -5.21
CA ALA A 231 0.37 29.36 -4.67
C ALA A 231 0.31 30.72 -5.40
N ARG A 232 0.20 30.70 -6.74
CA ARG A 232 0.02 31.92 -7.55
C ARG A 232 -1.32 32.60 -7.27
N MET A 233 -2.40 31.84 -7.08
CA MET A 233 -3.72 32.40 -6.76
C MET A 233 -3.75 33.01 -5.35
N ARG A 234 -3.07 32.42 -4.35
CA ARG A 234 -2.92 33.01 -3.01
C ARG A 234 -2.23 34.37 -3.05
N HIS A 235 -1.15 34.53 -3.82
CA HIS A 235 -0.47 35.83 -3.95
C HIS A 235 -1.31 36.90 -4.65
N THR A 236 -2.21 36.50 -5.56
CA THR A 236 -3.13 37.42 -6.24
C THR A 236 -4.30 37.82 -5.32
N ALA A 237 -4.79 36.90 -4.49
CA ALA A 237 -5.80 37.17 -3.48
C ALA A 237 -5.27 38.11 -2.37
N GLU A 238 -4.02 37.94 -1.95
CA GLU A 238 -3.37 38.79 -0.95
C GLU A 238 -3.16 40.23 -1.45
N SER A 239 -2.66 40.40 -2.68
CA SER A 239 -2.41 41.72 -3.27
C SER A 239 -3.68 42.49 -3.62
N THR A 240 -4.80 41.80 -3.88
CA THR A 240 -6.12 42.43 -4.07
C THR A 240 -6.72 42.90 -2.75
N ASN A 241 -6.65 42.06 -1.71
CA ASN A 241 -7.12 42.42 -0.38
C ASN A 241 -6.36 43.59 0.24
N ALA A 242 -5.05 43.72 0.00
CA ALA A 242 -4.27 44.85 0.49
C ALA A 242 -4.73 46.19 -0.11
N LYS A 243 -5.02 46.24 -1.42
CA LYS A 243 -5.50 47.45 -2.10
C LYS A 243 -6.90 47.85 -1.63
N ILE A 244 -7.81 46.90 -1.46
CA ILE A 244 -9.16 47.15 -0.95
C ILE A 244 -9.12 47.69 0.48
N ARG A 245 -8.27 47.13 1.35
CA ARG A 245 -8.07 47.63 2.71
C ARG A 245 -7.56 49.07 2.75
N PHE A 246 -6.63 49.43 1.86
CA PHE A 246 -6.13 50.80 1.76
C PHE A 246 -7.25 51.80 1.41
N PHE A 247 -8.08 51.50 0.40
CA PHE A 247 -9.21 52.36 0.05
C PHE A 247 -10.23 52.50 1.19
N SER A 248 -10.47 51.42 1.95
CA SER A 248 -11.34 51.48 3.14
C SER A 248 -10.81 52.44 4.21
N TYR A 249 -9.52 52.43 4.50
CA TYR A 249 -8.93 53.35 5.48
C TYR A 249 -9.01 54.81 5.03
N VAL A 250 -8.72 55.08 3.75
CA VAL A 250 -8.82 56.43 3.17
C VAL A 250 -10.24 56.97 3.30
N SER A 251 -11.26 56.15 3.00
CA SER A 251 -12.66 56.56 3.11
C SER A 251 -13.06 56.97 4.53
N VAL A 252 -12.61 56.23 5.55
CA VAL A 252 -12.90 56.55 6.97
C VAL A 252 -12.24 57.87 7.38
N ILE A 253 -10.99 58.10 6.97
CA ILE A 253 -10.26 59.34 7.26
C ILE A 253 -10.98 60.55 6.64
N VAL A 254 -11.43 60.43 5.39
CA VAL A 254 -12.18 61.49 4.70
C VAL A 254 -13.48 61.82 5.44
N LEU A 255 -14.25 60.82 5.87
CA LEU A 255 -15.50 61.03 6.62
C LEU A 255 -15.27 61.74 7.96
N LEU A 256 -14.21 61.38 8.69
CA LEU A 256 -13.83 62.06 9.93
C LEU A 256 -13.41 63.52 9.67
N GLY A 257 -12.64 63.75 8.60
CA GLY A 257 -12.25 65.10 8.17
C GLY A 257 -13.45 65.98 7.85
N VAL A 258 -14.39 65.47 7.06
CA VAL A 258 -15.64 66.18 6.73
C VAL A 258 -16.46 66.45 7.99
N SER A 259 -16.58 65.49 8.90
CA SER A 259 -17.32 65.67 10.16
C SER A 259 -16.70 66.75 11.06
N PHE A 260 -15.36 66.83 11.12
CA PHE A 260 -14.67 67.88 11.87
C PHE A 260 -14.83 69.26 11.23
N LEU A 261 -14.75 69.34 9.90
CA LEU A 261 -15.04 70.55 9.15
C LEU A 261 -16.48 71.00 9.36
N GLN A 262 -17.46 70.09 9.30
CA GLN A 262 -18.85 70.39 9.61
C GLN A 262 -19.00 70.96 11.03
N ARG A 263 -18.37 70.34 12.03
CA ARG A 263 -18.43 70.81 13.43
C ARG A 263 -17.83 72.21 13.61
N THR A 264 -16.68 72.46 12.99
CA THR A 264 -15.99 73.76 13.08
C THR A 264 -16.72 74.85 12.29
N TYR A 265 -17.26 74.53 11.11
CA TYR A 265 -18.10 75.42 10.33
C TYR A 265 -19.33 75.87 11.13
N LEU A 266 -20.04 74.93 11.77
CA LEU A 266 -21.20 75.25 12.61
C LEU A 266 -20.82 76.18 13.79
N LYS A 267 -19.71 75.89 14.49
CA LYS A 267 -19.21 76.75 15.58
C LYS A 267 -18.85 78.16 15.09
N SER A 268 -18.16 78.28 13.95
CA SER A 268 -17.78 79.57 13.38
C SER A 268 -19.00 80.36 12.89
N TYR A 269 -20.00 79.66 12.33
CA TYR A 269 -21.26 80.25 11.92
C TYR A 269 -22.05 80.82 13.11
N PHE A 270 -22.18 80.10 14.22
CA PHE A 270 -22.84 80.60 15.44
C PHE A 270 -22.08 81.76 16.08
N LYS A 271 -20.73 81.70 16.13
CA LYS A 271 -19.91 82.78 16.71
C LYS A 271 -20.00 84.08 15.90
N LYS A 272 -20.16 84.00 14.58
CA LYS A 272 -20.36 85.17 13.70
C LYS A 272 -21.78 85.71 13.73
N LYS A 273 -22.78 84.87 14.00
CA LYS A 273 -24.20 85.27 13.99
C LYS A 273 -24.81 85.63 15.36
N LYS A 274 -24.04 85.67 16.46
CA LYS A 274 -24.50 86.16 17.79
C LYS A 274 -25.91 85.66 18.17
N LEU A 275 -26.12 84.35 18.10
CA LEU A 275 -27.30 83.70 18.66
C LEU A 275 -26.85 82.83 19.82
N MET A 276 -27.01 83.42 21.02
CA MET A 276 -26.51 83.10 22.37
C MET A 276 -25.07 83.52 22.63
#